data_AF-C5BRX8-F1
#
_entry.id   AF-C5BRX8-F1
#
_cell.length_a   1.000
_cell.length_b   1.000
_cell.length_c   1.000
_cell.angle_alpha   90.00
_cell.angle_beta   90.00
_cell.angle_gamma   90.00
#
_symmetry.space_group_name_H-M   'P 1'
#
loop_
_entity.id
_entity.type
_entity.pdbx_description
1 polymer ?
#
loop_
_entity_poly.entity_id
_entity_poly.type
_entity_poly.pdbx_seq_one_letter_code
_entity_poly.pdbx_strand_id
1 'polypeptide(L)'
;MREVYNSVQEWAGKYDGIAFPVQSSDSFESLYKMDPDDLDDIYIEVAEKLGISIKEAEKNPYFEQVKTVKDLVLFLNNQPKLKNA
;
A
#
# COMPACT_ATOMS: atom_id res chain seq x y z
N MET A 1 8.95 -5.09 -1.09
CA MET A 1 7.72 -5.00 -1.90
C MET A 1 7.69 -3.64 -2.59
N ARG A 2 8.31 -3.53 -3.78
CA ARG A 2 8.51 -2.23 -4.47
C ARG A 2 7.20 -1.62 -4.96
N GLU A 3 6.23 -2.45 -5.30
CA GLU A 3 4.98 -2.01 -5.91
C GLU A 3 4.15 -1.07 -5.02
N VAL A 4 4.22 -1.22 -3.70
CA VAL A 4 3.60 -0.25 -2.76
C VAL A 4 4.11 1.18 -3.02
N TYR A 5 5.42 1.35 -3.20
CA TYR A 5 5.99 2.66 -3.49
C TYR A 5 5.53 3.16 -4.86
N ASN A 6 5.48 2.28 -5.86
CA ASN A 6 5.04 2.65 -7.21
C ASN A 6 3.58 3.16 -7.19
N SER A 7 2.64 2.42 -6.58
CA SER A 7 1.23 2.84 -6.51
C SER A 7 1.04 4.13 -5.70
N VAL A 8 1.75 4.30 -4.57
CA VAL A 8 1.67 5.56 -3.80
C VAL A 8 2.26 6.73 -4.59
N GLN A 9 3.35 6.52 -5.33
CA GLN A 9 3.92 7.54 -6.22
C GLN A 9 2.98 7.89 -7.38
N GLU A 10 2.26 6.91 -7.92
CA GLU A 10 1.27 7.11 -8.97
C GLU A 10 0.08 7.93 -8.46
N TRP A 11 -0.47 7.56 -7.30
CA TRP A 11 -1.52 8.32 -6.62
C TRP A 11 -1.11 9.77 -6.31
N ALA A 12 0.10 9.97 -5.76
CA ALA A 12 0.62 11.30 -5.43
C ALA A 12 0.94 12.15 -6.67
N GLY A 13 1.04 11.51 -7.84
CA GLY A 13 1.27 12.16 -9.11
C GLY A 13 2.70 12.62 -9.33
N LYS A 14 2.84 13.54 -10.29
CA LYS A 14 4.13 14.05 -10.78
C LYS A 14 4.14 15.56 -10.82
N TYR A 15 5.30 16.14 -10.52
CA TYR A 15 5.58 17.55 -10.76
C TYR A 15 6.71 17.67 -11.78
N ASP A 16 6.46 18.39 -12.87
CA ASP A 16 7.41 18.52 -13.99
C ASP A 16 7.93 17.17 -14.54
N GLY A 17 7.03 16.18 -14.63
CA GLY A 17 7.35 14.82 -15.08
C GLY A 17 8.11 13.96 -14.06
N ILE A 18 8.52 14.52 -12.92
CA ILE A 18 9.20 13.82 -11.83
C ILE A 18 8.17 13.25 -10.86
N ALA A 19 8.25 11.95 -10.59
CA ALA A 19 7.36 11.30 -9.63
C ALA A 19 7.58 11.81 -8.21
N PHE A 20 6.49 11.96 -7.46
CA PHE A 20 6.55 12.37 -6.06
C PHE A 20 7.49 11.44 -5.25
N PRO A 21 8.39 11.98 -4.41
CA PRO A 21 9.28 11.15 -3.60
C PRO A 21 8.53 10.54 -2.41
N VAL A 22 8.54 9.21 -2.30
CA VAL A 22 7.87 8.48 -1.22
C VAL A 22 8.91 7.85 -0.29
N GLN A 23 8.79 8.09 1.01
CA GLN A 23 9.61 7.46 2.04
C GLN A 23 8.81 6.44 2.84
N SER A 24 9.51 5.46 3.42
CA SER A 24 8.87 4.39 4.19
C SER A 24 8.11 4.90 5.43
N SER A 25 8.58 6.00 6.03
CA SER A 25 7.99 6.61 7.23
C SER A 25 6.87 7.60 6.92
N ASP A 26 6.57 7.85 5.64
CA ASP A 26 5.54 8.80 5.26
C ASP A 26 4.18 8.29 5.73
N SER A 27 3.43 9.19 6.36
CA SER A 27 2.12 8.89 6.93
C SER A 27 1.02 9.23 5.93
N PHE A 28 0.14 8.26 5.68
CA PHE A 28 -1.00 8.44 4.76
C PHE A 28 -1.93 9.57 5.24
N GLU A 29 -2.28 9.58 6.52
CA GLU A 29 -3.20 10.57 7.09
C GLU A 29 -2.52 11.92 7.37
N SER A 30 -1.37 11.92 8.05
CA SER A 30 -0.81 13.17 8.59
C SER A 30 -0.01 13.96 7.56
N LEU A 31 0.74 13.28 6.69
CA LEU A 31 1.58 13.90 5.67
C LEU A 31 0.83 14.02 4.35
N TYR A 32 0.31 12.90 3.82
CA TYR A 32 -0.32 12.90 2.50
C TYR A 32 -1.76 13.39 2.51
N LYS A 33 -2.43 13.37 3.68
CA LYS A 33 -3.87 13.68 3.78
C LYS A 33 -4.69 12.81 2.83
N MET A 34 -4.25 11.56 2.64
CA MET A 34 -4.86 10.57 1.77
C MET A 34 -6.25 10.19 2.31
N ASP A 35 -7.22 10.08 1.41
CA ASP A 35 -8.53 9.56 1.77
C ASP A 35 -8.42 8.06 2.10
N PRO A 36 -9.09 7.55 3.14
CA PRO A 36 -9.09 6.12 3.44
C PRO A 36 -9.48 5.23 2.24
N ASP A 37 -10.42 5.68 1.40
CA ASP A 37 -10.86 4.91 0.23
C ASP A 37 -9.72 4.78 -0.81
N ASP A 38 -8.89 5.82 -0.98
CA ASP A 38 -7.70 5.76 -1.86
C ASP A 38 -6.66 4.75 -1.34
N LEU A 39 -6.52 4.63 -0.02
CA LEU A 39 -5.58 3.68 0.58
C LEU A 39 -6.04 2.23 0.34
N ASP A 40 -7.36 1.99 0.43
CA ASP A 40 -7.96 0.69 0.15
C ASP A 40 -7.79 0.31 -1.33
N ASP A 41 -7.96 1.26 -2.25
CA ASP A 41 -7.72 1.07 -3.68
C ASP A 41 -6.26 0.69 -3.97
N ILE A 42 -5.29 1.41 -3.38
CA ILE A 42 -3.86 1.09 -3.50
C ILE A 42 -3.56 -0.31 -2.94
N TYR A 43 -4.16 -0.66 -1.80
CA TYR A 43 -4.01 -1.99 -1.20
C TYR A 43 -4.48 -3.10 -2.15
N ILE A 44 -5.68 -2.95 -2.73
CA ILE A 44 -6.28 -3.92 -3.66
C ILE A 44 -5.40 -4.04 -4.91
N GLU A 45 -5.03 -2.90 -5.52
CA GLU A 45 -4.23 -2.87 -6.74
C GLU A 45 -2.87 -3.58 -6.55
N VAL A 46 -2.17 -3.28 -5.46
CA VAL A 46 -0.88 -3.91 -5.17
C VAL A 46 -1.06 -5.40 -4.89
N ALA A 47 -2.11 -5.78 -4.16
CA ALA A 47 -2.38 -7.18 -3.86
C ALA A 47 -2.64 -7.98 -5.15
N GLU A 48 -3.45 -7.46 -6.06
CA GLU A 48 -3.74 -8.08 -7.36
C GLU A 48 -2.46 -8.22 -8.20
N LYS A 49 -1.69 -7.14 -8.36
CA LYS A 49 -0.43 -7.14 -9.14
C LYS A 49 0.59 -8.15 -8.62
N LEU A 50 0.60 -8.40 -7.31
CA LEU A 50 1.57 -9.30 -6.67
C LEU A 50 1.02 -10.70 -6.36
N GLY A 51 -0.22 -10.99 -6.72
CA GLY A 51 -0.86 -12.27 -6.41
C GLY A 51 -1.00 -12.51 -4.91
N ILE A 52 -1.32 -11.47 -4.14
CA ILE A 52 -1.54 -11.51 -2.69
C ILE A 52 -3.04 -11.65 -2.42
N SER A 53 -3.40 -12.49 -1.46
CA SER A 53 -4.78 -12.67 -1.06
C SER A 53 -5.25 -11.50 -0.20
N ILE A 54 -6.40 -10.94 -0.56
CA ILE A 54 -7.11 -9.95 0.27
C ILE A 54 -8.13 -10.59 1.21
N LYS A 55 -8.31 -11.92 1.15
CA LYS A 55 -9.25 -12.65 2.00
C LYS A 55 -8.69 -12.76 3.42
N GLU A 56 -9.60 -12.75 4.39
CA GLU A 56 -9.28 -12.89 5.82
C GLU A 56 -8.22 -11.86 6.29
N ALA A 57 -8.28 -10.64 5.74
CA ALA A 57 -7.39 -9.53 6.06
C ALA A 57 -7.36 -9.22 7.57
N GLU A 58 -8.47 -9.44 8.26
CA GLU A 58 -8.62 -9.29 9.71
C GLU A 58 -7.76 -10.25 10.54
N LYS A 59 -7.28 -11.36 9.95
CA LYS A 59 -6.34 -12.29 10.61
C LYS A 59 -4.89 -11.81 10.55
N ASN A 60 -4.61 -10.76 9.76
CA ASN A 60 -3.29 -10.18 9.68
C ASN A 60 -2.94 -9.45 10.99
N PRO A 61 -1.78 -9.70 11.62
CA PRO A 61 -1.36 -9.00 12.83
C PRO A 61 -1.25 -7.48 12.69
N TYR A 62 -1.19 -6.97 11.46
CA TYR A 62 -1.13 -5.55 11.13
C TYR A 62 -2.48 -4.95 10.74
N PHE A 63 -3.58 -5.71 10.82
CA PHE A 63 -4.93 -5.19 10.53
C PHE A 63 -5.26 -3.99 11.43
N GLU A 64 -5.91 -2.97 10.85
CA GLU A 64 -6.20 -1.66 11.46
C GLU A 64 -4.98 -0.87 11.98
N GLN A 65 -3.75 -1.30 11.65
CA GLN A 65 -2.51 -0.64 12.11
C GLN A 65 -1.74 0.05 10.98
N VAL A 66 -2.30 0.10 9.76
CA VAL A 66 -1.66 0.71 8.60
C VAL A 66 -1.75 2.24 8.69
N LYS A 67 -0.64 2.89 9.06
CA LYS A 67 -0.55 4.36 9.16
C LYS A 67 0.49 4.98 8.23
N THR A 68 1.49 4.20 7.87
CA THR A 68 2.62 4.61 7.04
C THR A 68 2.83 3.67 5.86
N VAL A 69 3.60 4.13 4.87
CA VAL A 69 4.00 3.32 3.70
C VAL A 69 4.66 2.01 4.12
N LYS A 70 5.49 2.04 5.16
CA LYS A 70 6.10 0.84 5.75
C LYS A 70 5.05 -0.13 6.30
N ASP A 71 4.02 0.37 6.97
CA ASP A 71 3.01 -0.49 7.57
C ASP A 71 2.21 -1.22 6.49
N LEU A 72 1.87 -0.54 5.38
CA LEU A 72 1.23 -1.19 4.23
C LEU A 72 2.12 -2.29 3.63
N VAL A 73 3.43 -2.04 3.51
CA VAL A 73 4.39 -3.07 3.08
C VAL A 73 4.39 -4.27 4.04
N LEU A 74 4.38 -4.04 5.35
CA LEU A 74 4.37 -5.12 6.35
C LEU A 74 3.05 -5.90 6.31
N PHE A 75 1.93 -5.19 6.20
CA PHE A 75 0.60 -5.77 6.07
C PHE A 75 0.54 -6.72 4.87
N LEU A 76 0.81 -6.22 3.66
CA LEU A 76 0.78 -7.01 2.43
C LEU A 76 1.79 -8.15 2.43
N ASN A 77 2.98 -7.95 3.00
CA ASN A 77 3.99 -9.01 3.11
C ASN A 77 3.56 -10.13 4.05
N ASN A 78 2.70 -9.84 5.04
CA ASN A 78 2.15 -10.82 5.96
C ASN A 78 0.82 -11.42 5.49
N GLN A 79 0.29 -10.98 4.34
CA GLN A 79 -0.86 -11.63 3.71
C GLN A 79 -0.45 -12.91 2.97
N PRO A 80 -1.33 -13.94 2.94
CA PRO A 80 -1.09 -15.15 2.15
C PRO A 80 -0.97 -14.83 0.67
N LYS A 81 -0.04 -15.49 -0.03
CA LYS A 81 0.01 -15.45 -1.50
C LYS A 81 -1.03 -16.39 -2.10
N LEU A 82 -1.64 -15.98 -3.20
CA LEU A 82 -2.49 -16.84 -4.02
C LEU A 82 -1.61 -17.95 -4.61
N LYS A 83 -1.99 -19.22 -4.43
CA LYS A 83 -1.16 -20.39 -4.76
C LYS A 83 -0.93 -20.64 -6.27
N ASN A 84 -1.37 -19.74 -7.14
CA ASN A 84 -1.20 -19.86 -8.58
C ASN A 84 -0.66 -18.52 -9.11
N ALA A 85 0.66 -18.39 -9.16
CA ALA A 85 1.38 -17.36 -9.92
C ALA A 85 2.47 -18.06 -10.73
#